data_AF-A0A1Y5GWV7-F1
#
_entry.id   AF-A0A1Y5GWV7-F1
#
_cell.length_a   1.000
_cell.length_b   1.000
_cell.length_c   1.000
_cell.angle_alpha   90.00
_cell.angle_beta   90.00
_cell.angle_gamma   90.00
#
_symmetry.space_group_name_H-M   'P 1'
#
loop_
_entity.id
_entity.type
_entity.pdbx_description
1 polymer ?
#
loop_
_entity_poly.entity_id
_entity_poly.type
_entity_poly.pdbx_seq_one_letter_code
_entity_poly.pdbx_strand_id
1 'polypeptide(L)'
;MKYTDPELIEHLASEYVLGTMVGKARLRFERLQMESYRVRQTVWEWEQRLYPMSEGIEDEVPPDSLWQGIQQRIHPQERQSEPVSWRSLLFWRSWGAVATAMVVVLAVMISLQSAPPGLGVSEDYMAVFNNPEAQPLWMISSDLQTGEVSIRAVNATAAAVDKTFELWMLPAGNTAPRSMGLMPVSGNKQKVVLPPALVEILRTAKGLAVSIEPTGGSPTGVPTGPVVYQAELIAI
;
A
#
# COMPACT_ATOMS: atom_id res chain seq x y z
N MET A 1 53.39 -43.84 45.21
CA MET A 1 54.18 -42.69 44.72
C MET A 1 54.53 -41.83 45.92
N LYS A 2 55.79 -41.42 46.11
CA LYS A 2 56.31 -40.80 47.36
C LYS A 2 55.85 -39.34 47.60
N TYR A 3 54.63 -38.97 47.20
CA TYR A 3 54.11 -37.59 47.34
C TYR A 3 53.50 -37.28 48.71
N THR A 4 53.77 -38.14 49.69
CA THR A 4 53.46 -37.93 51.11
C THR A 4 54.67 -37.43 51.90
N ASP A 5 55.85 -37.43 51.29
CA ASP A 5 57.09 -36.99 51.89
C ASP A 5 57.15 -35.45 51.93
N PRO A 6 57.18 -34.83 53.13
CA PRO A 6 57.19 -33.38 53.28
C PRO A 6 58.35 -32.70 52.54
N GLU A 7 59.56 -33.26 52.63
CA GLU A 7 60.77 -32.65 52.08
C GLU A 7 60.75 -32.61 50.55
N LEU A 8 60.22 -33.67 49.94
CA LEU A 8 60.04 -33.76 48.50
C LEU A 8 59.00 -32.73 47.99
N ILE A 9 57.94 -32.49 48.74
CA ILE A 9 56.91 -31.49 48.39
C ILE A 9 57.50 -30.09 48.41
N GLU A 10 58.30 -29.76 49.43
CA GLU A 10 58.99 -28.47 49.53
C GLU A 10 59.89 -28.21 48.32
N HIS A 11 60.72 -29.20 47.96
CA HIS A 11 61.64 -29.06 46.82
C HIS A 11 60.89 -28.89 45.50
N LEU A 12 59.88 -29.74 45.24
CA LEU A 12 59.08 -29.66 44.01
C LEU A 12 58.26 -28.37 43.93
N ALA A 13 57.74 -27.87 45.06
CA ALA A 13 57.02 -26.60 45.10
C ALA A 13 57.97 -25.43 44.78
N SER A 14 59.18 -25.42 45.34
CA SER A 14 60.18 -24.38 45.03
C SER A 14 60.55 -24.35 43.55
N GLU A 15 60.77 -25.51 42.92
CA GLU A 15 61.08 -25.63 41.49
C GLU A 15 59.89 -25.21 40.60
N TYR A 16 58.67 -25.48 41.05
CA TYR A 16 57.47 -25.05 40.36
C TYR A 16 57.29 -23.53 40.41
N VAL A 17 57.43 -22.90 41.58
CA VAL A 17 57.25 -21.44 41.75
C VAL A 17 58.38 -20.66 41.08
N LEU A 18 59.63 -21.13 41.15
CA LEU A 18 60.75 -20.54 40.42
C LEU A 18 60.65 -20.72 38.89
N GLY A 19 59.70 -21.52 38.40
CA GLY A 19 59.50 -21.78 36.98
C GLY A 19 60.57 -22.67 36.33
N THR A 20 61.42 -23.34 37.12
CA THR A 20 62.47 -24.24 36.61
C THR A 20 61.91 -25.59 36.17
N MET A 21 60.70 -25.94 36.62
CA MET A 21 60.01 -27.15 36.20
C MET A 21 59.34 -26.99 34.82
N VAL A 22 59.77 -27.81 33.85
CA VAL A 22 59.29 -27.74 32.46
C VAL A 22 58.63 -29.05 31.98
N GLY A 23 57.78 -28.92 30.95
CA GLY A 23 57.19 -30.05 30.23
C GLY A 23 56.37 -31.02 31.09
N LYS A 24 56.63 -32.32 30.96
CA LYS A 24 55.85 -33.39 31.63
C LYS A 24 56.00 -33.39 33.15
N ALA A 25 57.06 -32.81 33.71
CA ALA A 25 57.22 -32.69 35.16
C ALA A 25 56.17 -31.71 35.72
N ARG A 26 56.08 -30.53 35.10
CA ARG A 26 55.13 -29.48 35.47
C ARG A 26 53.68 -29.95 35.40
N LEU A 27 53.27 -30.54 34.28
CA LEU A 27 51.90 -31.06 34.11
C LEU A 27 51.51 -32.13 35.14
N ARG A 28 52.48 -32.95 35.58
CA ARG A 28 52.23 -33.96 36.63
C ARG A 28 52.08 -33.30 38.00
N PHE A 29 52.90 -32.28 38.29
CA PHE A 29 52.81 -31.53 39.54
C PHE A 29 51.54 -30.69 39.62
N GLU A 30 51.10 -30.08 38.52
CA GLU A 30 49.81 -29.37 38.43
C GLU A 30 48.62 -30.30 38.71
N ARG A 31 48.65 -31.53 38.17
CA ARG A 31 47.63 -32.54 38.51
C ARG A 31 47.66 -32.91 40.00
N LEU A 32 48.86 -33.07 40.57
CA LEU A 32 49.02 -33.34 42.00
C LEU A 32 48.48 -32.19 42.86
N GLN A 33 48.64 -30.94 42.43
CA GLN A 33 48.04 -29.78 43.08
C GLN A 33 46.51 -29.80 43.05
N MET A 34 45.87 -30.37 42.01
CA MET A 34 44.41 -30.51 41.99
C MET A 34 43.92 -31.51 43.05
N GLU A 35 44.71 -32.55 43.32
CA GLU A 35 44.34 -33.67 44.21
C GLU A 35 44.72 -33.43 45.69
N SER A 36 45.78 -32.67 45.98
CA SER A 36 46.35 -32.54 47.33
C SER A 36 46.32 -31.10 47.86
N TYR A 37 45.60 -30.90 48.96
CA TYR A 37 45.59 -29.62 49.68
C TYR A 37 46.98 -29.22 50.19
N ARG A 38 47.74 -30.17 50.74
CA ARG A 38 49.08 -29.91 51.29
C ARG A 38 50.04 -29.36 50.25
N VAL A 39 49.99 -29.90 49.03
CA VAL A 39 50.85 -29.44 47.92
C VAL A 39 50.47 -28.01 47.50
N ARG A 40 49.16 -27.70 47.43
CA ARG A 40 48.71 -26.32 47.16
C ARG A 40 49.15 -25.34 48.24
N GLN A 41 49.08 -25.74 49.50
CA GLN A 41 49.51 -24.89 50.61
C GLN A 41 51.01 -24.57 50.54
N THR A 42 51.86 -25.58 50.31
CA THR A 42 53.30 -25.35 50.17
C THR A 42 53.63 -24.46 48.97
N VAL A 43 52.94 -24.63 47.83
CA VAL A 43 53.10 -23.73 46.67
C VAL A 43 52.73 -22.29 47.04
N TRP A 44 51.60 -22.09 47.72
CA TRP A 44 51.17 -20.77 48.18
C TRP A 44 52.19 -20.13 49.13
N GLU A 45 52.76 -20.89 50.07
CA GLU A 45 53.81 -20.40 50.98
C GLU A 45 55.08 -19.96 50.23
N TRP A 46 55.48 -20.71 49.19
CA TRP A 46 56.61 -20.34 48.33
C TRP A 46 56.31 -19.11 47.47
N GLU A 47 55.10 -18.97 46.92
CA GLU A 47 54.67 -17.77 46.20
C GLU A 47 54.72 -16.54 47.10
N GLN A 48 54.19 -16.61 48.33
CA GLN A 48 54.23 -15.52 49.29
C GLN A 48 55.66 -15.15 49.68
N ARG A 49 56.58 -16.12 49.76
CA ARG A 49 57.99 -15.87 50.09
C ARG A 49 58.75 -15.17 48.96
N LEU A 50 58.38 -15.44 47.71
CA LEU A 50 59.05 -14.87 46.52
C LEU A 50 58.37 -13.60 46.01
N TYR A 51 57.09 -13.38 46.30
CA TYR A 51 56.34 -12.21 45.85
C TYR A 51 57.04 -10.86 46.14
N PRO A 52 57.60 -10.60 47.33
CA PRO A 52 58.29 -9.33 47.62
C PRO A 52 59.47 -9.03 46.69
N MET A 53 60.07 -10.05 46.05
CA MET A 53 61.14 -9.84 45.07
C MET A 53 60.64 -9.14 43.81
N SER A 54 59.35 -9.26 43.48
CA SER A 54 58.74 -8.57 42.34
C SER A 54 58.48 -7.08 42.58
N GLU A 55 58.42 -6.63 43.84
CA GLU A 55 58.18 -5.21 44.17
C GLU A 55 59.34 -4.30 43.76
N GLY A 56 60.53 -4.86 43.55
CA GLY A 56 61.72 -4.14 43.08
C GLY A 56 61.84 -4.03 41.56
N ILE A 57 60.87 -4.56 40.80
CA ILE A 57 60.87 -4.53 39.33
C ILE A 57 60.07 -3.32 38.86
N GLU A 58 60.61 -2.57 37.88
CA GLU A 58 59.93 -1.41 37.30
C GLU A 58 58.78 -1.85 36.38
N ASP A 59 57.64 -1.14 36.45
CA ASP A 59 56.45 -1.43 35.66
C ASP A 59 56.68 -1.10 34.18
N GLU A 60 56.49 -2.08 33.29
CA GLU A 60 56.46 -1.88 31.83
C GLU A 60 55.02 -1.89 31.33
N VAL A 61 54.61 -0.83 30.62
CA VAL A 61 53.24 -0.70 30.10
C VAL A 61 53.06 -1.63 28.89
N PRO A 62 52.18 -2.65 28.96
CA PRO A 62 51.93 -3.52 27.83
C PRO A 62 51.13 -2.79 26.73
N PRO A 63 51.18 -3.25 25.46
CA PRO A 63 50.34 -2.70 24.40
C PRO A 63 48.85 -2.85 24.72
N ASP A 64 48.05 -1.82 24.44
CA ASP A 64 46.59 -1.81 24.69
C ASP A 64 45.86 -3.00 24.04
N SER A 65 46.38 -3.49 22.90
CA SER A 65 45.84 -4.65 22.19
C SER A 65 45.94 -5.95 22.98
N LEU A 66 46.89 -6.07 23.92
CA LEU A 66 47.10 -7.27 24.71
C LEU A 66 45.91 -7.53 25.64
N TRP A 67 45.42 -6.48 26.30
CA TRP A 67 44.26 -6.59 27.19
C TRP A 67 43.01 -7.02 26.42
N GLN A 68 42.78 -6.43 25.23
CA GLN A 68 41.68 -6.82 24.35
C GLN A 68 41.79 -8.29 23.90
N GLY A 69 43.00 -8.74 23.55
CA GLY A 69 43.25 -10.14 23.19
C GLY A 69 43.01 -11.11 24.35
N ILE A 70 43.37 -10.71 25.58
CA ILE A 70 43.08 -11.50 26.79
C ILE A 70 41.56 -11.58 27.00
N GLN A 71 40.85 -10.44 26.99
CA GLN A 71 39.39 -10.41 27.17
C GLN A 71 38.65 -11.31 26.18
N GLN A 72 39.05 -11.29 24.90
CA GLN A 72 38.47 -12.15 23.87
C GLN A 72 38.70 -13.65 24.11
N ARG A 73 39.82 -14.04 24.70
CA ARG A 73 40.16 -15.45 24.97
C ARG A 73 39.51 -15.99 26.23
N ILE A 74 39.37 -15.18 27.28
CA ILE A 74 38.78 -15.60 28.57
C ILE A 74 37.25 -15.50 28.57
N HIS A 75 36.67 -14.64 27.72
CA HIS A 75 35.24 -14.56 27.45
C HIS A 75 34.92 -15.01 26.01
N PRO A 76 35.19 -16.27 25.62
CA PRO A 76 34.98 -16.73 24.24
C PRO A 76 33.50 -16.72 23.80
N GLN A 77 32.56 -16.44 24.72
CA GLN A 77 31.16 -16.14 24.43
C GLN A 77 30.59 -15.08 25.39
N GLU A 78 31.17 -13.88 25.37
CA GLU A 78 30.34 -12.66 25.30
C GLU A 78 30.56 -11.95 23.96
N ARG A 79 30.66 -12.75 22.88
CA ARG A 79 29.80 -12.42 21.74
C ARG A 79 28.36 -12.65 22.20
N GLN A 80 27.87 -11.77 23.09
CA GLN A 80 26.54 -11.26 22.90
C GLN A 80 26.59 -10.87 21.42
N SER A 81 25.89 -11.64 20.60
CA SER A 81 25.50 -11.15 19.29
C SER A 81 25.11 -9.72 19.55
N GLU A 82 25.93 -8.73 19.14
CA GLU A 82 25.38 -7.39 19.01
C GLU A 82 24.08 -7.66 18.25
N PRO A 83 22.90 -7.40 18.85
CA PRO A 83 21.66 -7.78 18.21
C PRO A 83 21.75 -7.10 16.85
N VAL A 84 21.90 -7.90 15.78
CA VAL A 84 22.14 -7.45 14.41
C VAL A 84 21.31 -6.21 14.26
N SER A 85 22.01 -5.06 14.19
CA SER A 85 21.47 -3.80 14.68
C SER A 85 19.99 -3.70 14.41
N TRP A 86 19.18 -3.92 15.46
CA TRP A 86 17.74 -3.62 15.50
C TRP A 86 17.49 -2.10 15.36
N ARG A 87 18.45 -1.35 14.77
CA ARG A 87 18.38 -0.02 14.12
C ARG A 87 17.30 0.11 13.07
N SER A 88 16.27 -0.68 13.20
CA SER A 88 15.10 -0.51 12.42
C SER A 88 13.83 -0.89 13.14
N LEU A 89 13.75 -1.12 14.46
CA LEU A 89 12.41 -1.03 15.07
C LEU A 89 11.80 0.37 14.85
N LEU A 90 12.61 1.42 14.95
CA LEU A 90 12.21 2.77 14.52
C LEU A 90 12.10 2.92 13.00
N PHE A 91 12.98 2.31 12.19
CA PHE A 91 12.90 2.39 10.72
C PHE A 91 11.69 1.60 10.17
N TRP A 92 11.46 0.34 10.58
CA TRP A 92 10.23 -0.43 10.34
C TRP A 92 8.98 0.26 10.89
N ARG A 93 9.03 0.90 12.07
CA ARG A 93 7.89 1.72 12.57
C ARG A 93 7.67 2.97 11.71
N SER A 94 8.73 3.63 11.26
CA SER A 94 8.62 4.78 10.35
C SER A 94 8.13 4.36 8.96
N TRP A 95 8.53 3.18 8.49
CA TRP A 95 8.08 2.62 7.22
C TRP A 95 6.60 2.19 7.31
N GLY A 96 6.19 1.63 8.46
CA GLY A 96 4.79 1.36 8.77
C GLY A 96 3.94 2.64 8.85
N ALA A 97 4.48 3.71 9.44
CA ALA A 97 3.83 5.02 9.50
C ALA A 97 3.69 5.67 8.10
N VAL A 98 4.71 5.55 7.26
CA VAL A 98 4.67 6.03 5.86
C VAL A 98 3.65 5.25 5.04
N ALA A 99 3.60 3.93 5.19
CA ALA A 99 2.61 3.09 4.50
C ALA A 99 1.17 3.41 4.92
N THR A 100 0.91 3.58 6.22
CA THR A 100 -0.42 3.97 6.72
C THR A 100 -0.81 5.38 6.29
N ALA A 101 0.12 6.34 6.32
CA ALA A 101 -0.13 7.69 5.79
C ALA A 101 -0.46 7.65 4.29
N MET A 102 0.25 6.85 3.49
CA MET A 102 -0.07 6.68 2.06
C MET A 102 -1.46 6.06 1.84
N VAL A 103 -1.86 5.08 2.64
CA VAL A 103 -3.22 4.51 2.56
C VAL A 103 -4.28 5.54 2.89
N VAL A 104 -4.08 6.37 3.92
CA VAL A 104 -5.02 7.44 4.27
C VAL A 104 -5.09 8.49 3.16
N VAL A 105 -3.94 8.90 2.60
CA VAL A 105 -3.90 9.84 1.47
C VAL A 105 -4.59 9.25 0.24
N LEU A 106 -4.38 7.97 -0.07
CA LEU A 106 -5.09 7.26 -1.14
C LEU A 106 -6.59 7.20 -0.88
N ALA A 107 -7.02 6.87 0.34
CA ALA A 107 -8.43 6.83 0.71
C ALA A 107 -9.08 8.21 0.59
N VAL A 108 -8.38 9.26 1.03
CA VAL A 108 -8.83 10.65 0.88
C VAL A 108 -8.84 11.07 -0.59
N MET A 109 -7.83 10.72 -1.38
CA MET A 109 -7.81 10.98 -2.83
C MET A 109 -8.95 10.26 -3.55
N ILE A 110 -9.21 8.99 -3.23
CA ILE A 110 -10.33 8.23 -3.78
C ILE A 110 -11.66 8.85 -3.34
N SER A 111 -11.76 9.30 -2.08
CA SER A 111 -12.97 9.95 -1.58
C SER A 111 -13.19 11.35 -2.18
N LEU A 112 -12.12 12.06 -2.55
CA LEU A 112 -12.15 13.38 -3.20
C LEU A 112 -12.30 13.26 -4.72
N GLN A 113 -11.93 12.13 -5.30
CA GLN A 113 -12.31 11.79 -6.67
C GLN A 113 -13.83 11.63 -6.67
N SER A 114 -14.52 12.69 -7.11
CA SER A 114 -15.91 12.58 -7.52
C SER A 114 -16.01 11.36 -8.44
N ALA A 115 -16.92 10.45 -8.09
CA ALA A 115 -17.13 9.21 -8.83
C ALA A 115 -17.09 9.48 -10.34
N PRO A 116 -16.50 8.58 -11.16
CA PRO A 116 -16.59 8.73 -12.61
C PRO A 116 -18.06 8.97 -12.96
N PRO A 117 -18.40 10.03 -13.73
CA PRO A 117 -19.77 10.29 -14.13
C PRO A 117 -20.24 9.09 -14.96
N GLY A 118 -20.90 8.13 -14.31
CA GLY A 118 -21.20 6.83 -14.91
C GLY A 118 -21.54 5.70 -13.94
N LEU A 119 -21.17 5.77 -12.65
CA LEU A 119 -21.52 4.72 -11.67
C LEU A 119 -22.66 5.10 -10.70
N GLY A 120 -23.29 6.25 -10.93
CA GLY A 120 -24.44 6.73 -10.15
C GLY A 120 -25.46 7.48 -10.99
N VAL A 121 -25.47 7.25 -12.31
CA VAL A 121 -26.61 7.71 -13.13
C VAL A 121 -27.68 6.64 -12.94
N SER A 122 -28.65 6.92 -12.08
CA SER A 122 -29.94 6.23 -12.14
C SER A 122 -30.58 6.66 -13.46
N GLU A 123 -30.17 6.01 -14.56
CA GLU A 123 -30.92 6.09 -15.81
C GLU A 123 -32.18 5.27 -15.56
N ASP A 124 -33.33 5.92 -15.40
CA ASP A 124 -34.61 5.26 -15.14
C ASP A 124 -35.31 4.87 -16.46
N TYR A 125 -35.00 5.58 -17.55
CA TYR A 125 -35.50 5.26 -18.88
C TYR A 125 -34.43 5.36 -19.96
N MET A 126 -34.59 4.54 -20.99
CA MET A 126 -33.77 4.54 -22.20
C MET A 126 -34.65 4.41 -23.45
N ALA A 127 -34.27 5.12 -24.52
CA ALA A 127 -34.87 4.99 -25.85
C ALA A 127 -33.76 4.98 -26.91
N VAL A 128 -33.89 4.10 -27.90
CA VAL A 128 -32.94 3.98 -29.01
C VAL A 128 -33.69 4.19 -30.32
N PHE A 129 -33.25 5.19 -31.09
CA PHE A 129 -33.78 5.45 -32.42
C PHE A 129 -32.95 4.69 -33.45
N ASN A 130 -33.59 3.81 -34.20
CA ASN A 130 -32.95 3.00 -35.23
C ASN A 130 -33.35 3.47 -36.63
N ASN A 131 -32.47 3.26 -37.60
CA ASN A 131 -32.80 3.40 -39.01
C ASN A 131 -33.62 2.16 -39.52
N PRO A 132 -34.12 2.17 -40.77
CA PRO A 132 -34.82 1.02 -41.35
C PRO A 132 -34.00 -0.27 -41.43
N GLU A 133 -32.66 -0.20 -41.31
CA GLU A 133 -31.73 -1.32 -41.29
C GLU A 133 -31.40 -1.80 -39.85
N ALA A 134 -32.15 -1.32 -38.85
CA ALA A 134 -31.97 -1.62 -37.43
C ALA A 134 -30.63 -1.16 -36.82
N GLN A 135 -29.95 -0.18 -37.44
CA GLN A 135 -28.75 0.44 -36.88
C GLN A 135 -29.12 1.62 -35.98
N PRO A 136 -28.48 1.76 -34.79
CA PRO A 136 -28.78 2.85 -33.86
C PRO A 136 -28.25 4.18 -34.38
N LEU A 137 -29.13 5.16 -34.48
CA LEU A 137 -28.83 6.55 -34.84
C LEU A 137 -28.61 7.39 -33.59
N TRP A 138 -29.52 7.28 -32.62
CA TRP A 138 -29.44 8.01 -31.35
C TRP A 138 -29.80 7.12 -30.16
N MET A 139 -29.15 7.38 -29.04
CA MET A 139 -29.47 6.81 -27.75
C MET A 139 -29.82 7.94 -26.80
N ILE A 140 -30.97 7.80 -26.12
CA ILE A 140 -31.45 8.74 -25.13
C ILE A 140 -31.60 8.00 -23.81
N SER A 141 -31.03 8.56 -22.76
CA SER A 141 -31.24 8.11 -21.38
C SER A 141 -31.74 9.25 -20.52
N SER A 142 -32.57 8.95 -19.53
CA SER A 142 -33.09 9.95 -18.60
C SER A 142 -33.01 9.50 -17.16
N ASP A 143 -32.66 10.43 -16.28
CA ASP A 143 -32.70 10.30 -14.83
C ASP A 143 -33.87 11.13 -14.29
N LEU A 144 -34.88 10.47 -13.71
CA LEU A 144 -36.09 11.15 -13.22
C LEU A 144 -35.89 11.80 -11.85
N GLN A 145 -34.81 11.48 -11.13
CA GLN A 145 -34.46 12.17 -9.88
C GLN A 145 -33.88 13.55 -10.17
N THR A 146 -32.97 13.62 -11.14
CA THR A 146 -32.31 14.89 -11.53
C THR A 146 -33.06 15.63 -12.64
N GLY A 147 -33.94 14.94 -13.37
CA GLY A 147 -34.57 15.45 -14.60
C GLY A 147 -33.60 15.55 -15.77
N GLU A 148 -32.40 14.99 -15.66
CA GLU A 148 -31.38 15.04 -16.71
C GLU A 148 -31.73 14.06 -17.84
N VAL A 149 -31.87 14.58 -19.06
CA VAL A 149 -31.97 13.80 -20.28
C VAL A 149 -30.68 13.92 -21.06
N SER A 150 -30.11 12.78 -21.39
CA SER A 150 -28.87 12.66 -22.12
C SER A 150 -29.13 12.11 -23.51
N ILE A 151 -28.65 12.81 -24.53
CA ILE A 151 -28.81 12.47 -25.94
C ILE A 151 -27.44 12.22 -26.54
N ARG A 152 -27.23 11.05 -27.12
CA ARG A 152 -25.98 10.68 -27.80
C ARG A 152 -26.25 10.27 -29.23
N ALA A 153 -25.59 10.95 -30.16
CA ALA A 153 -25.51 10.52 -31.55
C ALA A 153 -24.57 9.32 -31.66
N VAL A 154 -25.02 8.26 -32.33
CA VAL A 154 -24.24 7.03 -32.57
C VAL A 154 -23.84 6.98 -34.05
N ASN A 155 -24.82 6.83 -34.95
CA ASN A 155 -24.62 6.83 -36.40
C ASN A 155 -25.52 7.85 -37.11
N ALA A 156 -26.00 8.87 -36.39
CA ALA A 156 -26.81 9.93 -36.98
C ALA A 156 -26.01 10.75 -37.99
N THR A 157 -26.64 11.08 -39.12
CA THR A 157 -26.09 12.00 -40.12
C THR A 157 -26.84 13.33 -40.08
N ALA A 158 -26.22 14.40 -40.58
CA ALA A 158 -26.88 15.70 -40.68
C ALA A 158 -28.18 15.61 -41.51
N ALA A 159 -29.18 16.41 -41.14
CA ALA A 159 -30.36 16.62 -41.96
C ALA A 159 -29.99 17.37 -43.25
N ALA A 160 -30.94 17.50 -44.18
CA ALA A 160 -30.77 18.32 -45.39
C ALA A 160 -30.36 19.77 -45.04
N VAL A 161 -29.77 20.47 -46.01
CA VAL A 161 -29.41 21.90 -45.85
C VAL A 161 -30.64 22.68 -45.37
N ASP A 162 -30.44 23.53 -44.36
CA ASP A 162 -31.47 24.32 -43.66
C ASP A 162 -32.54 23.53 -42.89
N LYS A 163 -32.22 22.29 -42.49
CA LYS A 163 -33.06 21.46 -41.63
C LYS A 163 -32.33 21.00 -40.38
N THR A 164 -33.09 20.77 -39.32
CA THR A 164 -32.59 20.23 -38.05
C THR A 164 -33.51 19.14 -37.53
N PHE A 165 -32.95 18.17 -36.81
CA PHE A 165 -33.75 17.17 -36.11
C PHE A 165 -34.17 17.70 -34.74
N GLU A 166 -35.44 17.52 -34.40
CA GLU A 166 -35.99 17.90 -33.10
C GLU A 166 -36.61 16.68 -32.41
N LEU A 167 -36.34 16.56 -31.11
CA LEU A 167 -36.86 15.50 -30.25
C LEU A 167 -38.20 15.93 -29.65
N TRP A 168 -39.14 15.00 -29.65
CA TRP A 168 -40.46 15.17 -29.10
C TRP A 168 -40.78 14.06 -28.12
N MET A 169 -41.36 14.44 -27.00
CA MET A 169 -42.00 13.52 -26.07
C MET A 169 -43.44 13.28 -26.50
N LEU A 170 -43.87 12.01 -26.49
CA LEU A 170 -45.23 11.60 -26.78
C LEU A 170 -45.92 11.19 -25.47
N PRO A 171 -46.71 12.07 -24.84
CA PRO A 171 -47.37 11.74 -23.57
C PRO A 171 -48.43 10.65 -23.76
N ALA A 172 -48.82 9.96 -22.69
CA ALA A 172 -49.99 9.10 -22.74
C ALA A 172 -51.27 9.90 -23.02
N GLY A 173 -52.19 9.30 -23.78
CA GLY A 173 -53.44 9.93 -24.20
C GLY A 173 -53.29 10.75 -25.48
N ASN A 174 -54.39 11.36 -25.93
CA ASN A 174 -54.42 12.13 -27.18
C ASN A 174 -53.93 13.59 -26.99
N THR A 175 -52.83 13.76 -26.27
CA THR A 175 -52.26 15.09 -25.99
C THR A 175 -51.18 15.44 -27.02
N ALA A 176 -50.98 16.73 -27.27
CA ALA A 176 -50.01 17.19 -28.25
C ALA A 176 -48.56 16.83 -27.82
N PRO A 177 -47.68 16.45 -28.76
CA PRO A 177 -46.27 16.23 -28.47
C PRO A 177 -45.60 17.45 -27.85
N ARG A 178 -44.61 17.22 -26.98
CA ARG A 178 -43.84 18.29 -26.32
C ARG A 178 -42.40 18.27 -26.80
N SER A 179 -41.90 19.42 -27.26
CA SER A 179 -40.51 19.55 -27.67
C SER A 179 -39.56 19.32 -26.48
N MET A 180 -38.52 18.54 -26.74
CA MET A 180 -37.42 18.22 -25.84
C MET A 180 -36.11 18.89 -26.27
N GLY A 181 -36.12 19.54 -27.44
CA GLY A 181 -34.97 20.24 -28.00
C GLY A 181 -34.35 19.54 -29.22
N LEU A 182 -33.29 20.17 -29.74
CA LEU A 182 -32.63 19.75 -30.97
C LEU A 182 -31.71 18.55 -30.74
N MET A 183 -31.67 17.65 -31.73
CA MET A 183 -30.88 16.43 -31.71
C MET A 183 -29.47 16.67 -32.26
N PRO A 184 -28.42 16.21 -31.58
CA PRO A 184 -27.06 16.28 -32.10
C PRO A 184 -26.88 15.31 -33.27
N VAL A 185 -26.15 15.71 -34.31
CA VAL A 185 -25.84 14.87 -35.48
C VAL A 185 -24.36 14.45 -35.53
N SER A 186 -23.56 14.92 -34.58
CA SER A 186 -22.17 14.49 -34.36
C SER A 186 -21.71 14.96 -32.96
N GLY A 187 -20.67 14.34 -32.41
CA GLY A 187 -20.02 14.81 -31.18
C GLY A 187 -20.45 14.12 -29.88
N ASN A 188 -20.00 14.69 -28.76
CA ASN A 188 -20.15 14.14 -27.42
C ASN A 188 -21.60 14.17 -26.90
N LYS A 189 -21.88 13.40 -25.84
CA LYS A 189 -23.18 13.31 -25.13
C LYS A 189 -23.72 14.72 -24.80
N GLN A 190 -24.86 15.10 -25.39
CA GLN A 190 -25.57 16.33 -25.07
C GLN A 190 -26.48 16.08 -23.87
N LYS A 191 -26.45 16.97 -22.88
CA LYS A 191 -27.27 16.89 -21.67
C LYS A 191 -28.27 18.04 -21.64
N VAL A 192 -29.52 17.74 -21.30
CA VAL A 192 -30.61 18.71 -21.14
C VAL A 192 -31.28 18.42 -19.81
N VAL A 193 -31.44 19.45 -18.97
CA VAL A 193 -32.19 19.33 -17.72
C VAL A 193 -33.63 19.73 -17.98
N LEU A 194 -34.56 18.81 -17.76
CA LEU A 194 -35.98 19.06 -17.91
C LEU A 194 -36.54 19.81 -16.70
N PRO A 195 -37.40 20.82 -16.89
CA PRO A 195 -38.24 21.36 -15.84
C PRO A 195 -39.09 20.26 -15.18
N PRO A 196 -39.40 20.37 -13.86
CA PRO A 196 -40.17 19.35 -13.14
C PRO A 196 -41.49 18.95 -13.80
N ALA A 197 -42.18 19.91 -14.43
CA ALA A 197 -43.43 19.64 -15.15
C ALA A 197 -43.24 18.69 -16.36
N LEU A 198 -42.11 18.75 -17.06
CA LEU A 198 -41.81 17.86 -18.18
C LEU A 198 -41.34 16.47 -17.71
N VAL A 199 -40.71 16.38 -16.54
CA VAL A 199 -40.34 15.10 -15.91
C VAL A 199 -41.58 14.27 -15.60
N GLU A 200 -42.63 14.88 -15.05
CA GLU A 200 -43.90 14.18 -14.78
C GLU A 200 -44.60 13.69 -16.05
N ILE A 201 -44.49 14.44 -17.15
CA ILE A 201 -44.99 14.00 -18.46
C ILE A 201 -44.16 12.82 -18.96
N LEU A 202 -42.83 12.83 -18.78
CA LEU A 202 -41.94 11.74 -19.18
C LEU A 202 -42.30 10.41 -18.49
N ARG A 203 -42.67 10.45 -17.20
CA ARG A 203 -43.12 9.27 -16.44
C ARG A 203 -44.33 8.58 -17.06
N THR A 204 -45.14 9.31 -17.80
CA THR A 204 -46.35 8.80 -18.46
C THR A 204 -46.23 8.75 -19.98
N ALA A 205 -45.06 9.09 -20.53
CA ALA A 205 -44.86 9.09 -21.97
C ALA A 205 -44.83 7.66 -22.52
N LYS A 206 -45.46 7.45 -23.68
CA LYS A 206 -45.43 6.16 -24.37
C LYS A 206 -44.17 5.97 -25.22
N GLY A 207 -43.53 7.06 -25.59
CA GLY A 207 -42.36 7.03 -26.45
C GLY A 207 -41.87 8.42 -26.81
N LEU A 208 -40.87 8.43 -27.67
CA LEU A 208 -40.24 9.62 -28.22
C LEU A 208 -40.34 9.60 -29.75
N ALA A 209 -40.36 10.79 -30.35
CA ALA A 209 -40.36 10.95 -31.80
C ALA A 209 -39.31 11.97 -32.24
N VAL A 210 -38.81 11.83 -33.46
CA VAL A 210 -37.92 12.78 -34.11
C VAL A 210 -38.57 13.29 -35.39
N SER A 211 -38.64 14.61 -35.55
CA SER A 211 -39.09 15.26 -36.79
C SER A 211 -37.96 16.05 -37.45
N ILE A 212 -38.15 16.35 -38.75
CA ILE A 212 -37.27 17.24 -39.52
C ILE A 212 -37.89 18.63 -39.56
N GLU A 213 -37.31 19.56 -38.81
CA GLU A 213 -37.81 20.94 -38.67
C GLU A 213 -36.93 21.94 -39.46
N PRO A 214 -37.41 23.17 -39.69
CA PRO A 214 -36.56 24.26 -40.19
C PRO A 214 -35.37 24.53 -39.26
N THR A 215 -34.35 25.24 -39.75
CA THR A 215 -33.21 25.68 -38.93
C THR A 215 -33.68 26.35 -37.64
N GLY A 216 -33.30 25.78 -36.50
CA GLY A 216 -33.66 26.27 -35.17
C GLY A 216 -34.81 25.52 -34.50
N GLY A 217 -35.46 24.57 -35.19
CA GLY A 217 -36.57 23.77 -34.66
C GLY A 217 -37.95 24.28 -35.08
N SER A 218 -38.98 23.72 -34.47
CA SER A 218 -40.37 24.06 -34.71
C SER A 218 -40.71 25.47 -34.19
N PRO A 219 -41.26 26.36 -35.05
CA PRO A 219 -41.67 27.70 -34.62
C PRO A 219 -42.99 27.71 -33.82
N THR A 220 -43.77 26.62 -33.82
CA THR A 220 -45.11 26.56 -33.23
C THR A 220 -45.17 25.76 -31.93
N GLY A 221 -44.08 25.10 -31.54
CA GLY A 221 -44.05 24.23 -30.35
C GLY A 221 -44.78 22.89 -30.52
N VAL A 222 -45.13 22.53 -31.76
CA VAL A 222 -45.61 21.21 -32.20
C VAL A 222 -44.87 20.82 -33.49
N PRO A 223 -44.73 19.53 -33.84
CA PRO A 223 -44.01 19.15 -35.06
C PRO A 223 -44.59 19.86 -36.30
N THR A 224 -43.77 20.63 -37.03
CA THR A 224 -44.19 21.28 -38.29
C THR A 224 -43.73 20.50 -39.52
N GLY A 225 -42.69 19.68 -39.36
CA GLY A 225 -42.18 18.80 -40.39
C GLY A 225 -42.61 17.34 -40.24
N PRO A 226 -42.16 16.47 -41.16
CA PRO A 226 -42.44 15.05 -41.09
C PRO A 226 -41.75 14.41 -39.89
N VAL A 227 -42.48 13.57 -39.16
CA VAL A 227 -41.92 12.68 -38.13
C VAL A 227 -41.26 11.50 -38.84
N VAL A 228 -39.95 11.34 -38.64
CA VAL A 228 -39.12 10.39 -39.39
C VAL A 228 -38.70 9.18 -38.57
N TYR A 229 -38.59 9.33 -37.25
CA TYR A 229 -38.23 8.23 -36.35
C TYR A 229 -39.09 8.25 -35.10
N GLN A 230 -39.39 7.08 -34.57
CA GLN A 230 -40.08 6.87 -33.30
C GLN A 230 -39.35 5.79 -32.50
N ALA A 231 -39.32 5.94 -31.18
CA ALA A 231 -38.75 4.97 -30.27
C ALA A 231 -39.66 4.82 -29.05
N GLU A 232 -39.82 3.59 -28.59
CA GLU A 232 -40.46 3.32 -27.31
C GLU A 232 -39.54 3.72 -26.17
N LEU A 233 -40.13 4.21 -25.09
CA LEU A 233 -39.41 4.56 -23.86
C LEU A 233 -39.42 3.34 -22.94
N ILE A 234 -38.25 2.77 -22.66
CA ILE A 234 -38.08 1.55 -21.88
C ILE A 234 -37.57 1.91 -20.49
N ALA A 235 -38.26 1.47 -19.44
CA ALA A 235 -37.77 1.59 -18.06
C ALA A 235 -36.65 0.58 -17.80
N ILE A 236 -35.60 1.00 -17.10
CA ILE A 236 -34.41 0.15 -16.80
C ILE A 236 -34.10 0.12 -15.30
#